data_AF-A0AAU3R8T3-F1
#
_entry.id   AF-A0AAU3R8T3-F1
#
_cell.length_a   1.000
_cell.length_b   1.000
_cell.length_c   1.000
_cell.angle_alpha   90.00
_cell.angle_beta   90.00
_cell.angle_gamma   90.00
#
_symmetry.space_group_name_H-M   'P 1'
#
loop_
_entity.id
_entity.type
_entity.pdbx_description
1 polymer ?
#
loop_
_entity_poly.entity_id
_entity_poly.type
_entity_poly.pdbx_seq_one_letter_code
_entity_poly.pdbx_strand_id
1 'polypeptide(L)' 'MSVDGLWSVLRPVPLGPFLPTYSAERFFVAPGLLAVISADEDEAVACFGALHRGTLTPLLAHGFRWSRFDG' A
#
# COMPACT_ATOMS: atom_id res chain seq x y z
N MET A 1 3.10 -16.99 -0.77
CA MET A 1 3.47 -15.67 -0.24
C MET A 1 2.46 -15.32 0.84
N SER A 2 2.87 -15.12 2.10
CA SER A 2 1.94 -14.77 3.19
C SER A 2 1.91 -13.25 3.34
N VAL A 3 0.75 -12.67 3.07
CA VAL A 3 0.46 -11.23 3.15
C VAL A 3 0.19 -10.81 4.60
N ASP A 4 0.05 -11.78 5.50
CA ASP A 4 -0.41 -11.64 6.89
C ASP A 4 0.48 -10.70 7.71
N GLY A 5 1.80 -10.73 7.48
CA GLY A 5 2.74 -9.83 8.16
C GLY A 5 2.49 -8.35 7.84
N LEU A 6 2.17 -8.04 6.59
CA LEU A 6 1.88 -6.67 6.16
C LEU A 6 0.53 -6.18 6.72
N TRP A 7 -0.49 -7.04 6.69
CA TRP A 7 -1.81 -6.71 7.25
C TRP A 7 -1.80 -6.49 8.76
N SER A 8 -0.83 -7.10 9.48
CA SER A 8 -0.71 -6.89 10.94
C SER A 8 -0.33 -5.44 11.31
N VAL A 9 0.42 -4.74 10.45
CA VAL A 9 0.95 -3.40 10.71
C VAL A 9 0.20 -2.30 10.00
N LEU A 10 -0.41 -2.59 8.84
CA LEU A 10 -1.20 -1.62 8.10
C LEU A 10 -2.49 -1.29 8.86
N ARG A 11 -2.87 -0.01 8.85
CA ARG A 11 -4.15 0.48 9.37
C ARG A 11 -4.92 1.18 8.25
N PRO A 12 -6.21 0.86 8.04
CA PRO A 12 -7.01 1.52 7.03
C PRO A 12 -7.22 2.99 7.38
N VAL A 13 -7.18 3.87 6.38
CA VAL A 13 -7.53 5.27 6.52
C VAL A 13 -8.99 5.47 6.09
N PRO A 14 -9.87 6.02 6.94
CA PRO A 14 -11.26 6.25 6.58
C PRO A 14 -11.41 7.50 5.71
N LEU A 15 -10.95 7.42 4.45
CA LEU A 15 -11.07 8.51 3.48
C LEU A 15 -12.41 8.55 2.74
N GLY A 16 -13.36 7.68 3.12
CA GLY A 16 -14.69 7.59 2.49
C GLY A 16 -15.37 8.94 2.17
N PRO A 17 -15.42 9.94 3.07
CA PRO A 17 -16.05 11.23 2.76
C PRO A 17 -15.24 12.15 1.83
N PHE A 18 -13.98 11.81 1.54
CA PHE A 18 -13.06 12.61 0.72
C PHE A 18 -12.73 11.97 -0.63
N LEU A 19 -13.21 10.74 -0.88
CA LEU A 19 -12.97 10.02 -2.13
C LEU A 19 -14.17 10.14 -3.08
N PRO A 20 -13.95 10.16 -4.40
CA PRO A 20 -15.03 10.00 -5.38
C PRO A 20 -15.77 8.68 -5.16
N THR A 21 -17.10 8.69 -5.30
CA THR A 21 -17.99 7.54 -5.06
C THR A 21 -17.61 6.27 -5.85
N TYR A 22 -16.88 6.42 -6.96
CA TYR A 22 -16.46 5.36 -7.86
C TYR A 22 -14.99 4.93 -7.65
N SER A 23 -14.31 5.40 -6.61
CA SER A 23 -12.93 4.99 -6.33
C SER A 23 -12.91 3.64 -5.60
N ALA A 24 -12.32 2.63 -6.24
CA ALA A 24 -12.03 1.33 -5.63
C ALA A 24 -10.77 1.35 -4.73
N GLU A 25 -10.08 2.50 -4.68
CA GLU A 25 -8.85 2.68 -3.95
C GLU A 25 -9.06 2.58 -2.43
N ARG A 26 -8.22 1.78 -1.79
CA ARG A 26 -8.15 1.65 -0.33
C ARG A 26 -6.80 2.16 0.16
N PHE A 27 -6.85 3.05 1.13
CA PHE A 27 -5.67 3.71 1.67
C PHE A 27 -5.31 3.11 3.03
N PHE A 28 -4.02 2.88 3.24
CA PHE A 28 -3.48 2.33 4.47
C PHE A 28 -2.24 3.09 4.93
N VAL A 29 -1.98 3.06 6.23
CA VAL A 29 -0.82 3.66 6.85
C VAL A 29 -0.13 2.72 7.82
N ALA A 30 1.19 2.87 7.92
CA ALA A 30 2.03 2.38 8.99
C ALA A 30 3.10 3.45 9.31
N PRO A 31 3.84 3.35 10.43
CA PRO A 31 4.91 4.31 10.72
C PRO A 31 5.90 4.46 9.55
N GLY A 32 5.95 5.65 8.96
CA GLY A 32 6.84 5.97 7.83
C GLY A 32 6.41 5.40 6.47
N LEU A 33 5.21 4.81 6.35
CA LEU A 33 4.73 4.16 5.13
C LEU A 33 3.26 4.51 4.85
N LEU A 34 2.97 4.91 3.62
CA LEU A 34 1.63 5.02 3.04
C LEU A 34 1.45 3.91 2.01
N ALA A 35 0.25 3.35 1.91
CA ALA A 35 -0.09 2.40 0.86
C ALA A 35 -1.45 2.74 0.25
N VAL A 36 -1.55 2.59 -1.06
CA VAL A 36 -2.81 2.63 -1.82
C VAL A 36 -2.95 1.31 -2.54
N ILE A 37 -4.08 0.66 -2.35
CA ILE A 37 -4.43 -0.55 -3.07
C ILE A 37 -5.62 -0.23 -3.95
N SER A 38 -5.44 -0.36 -5.26
CA SER A 38 -6.53 -0.37 -6.23
C SER A 38 -6.70 -1.80 -6.72
N ALA A 39 -7.93 -2.29 -6.76
CA ALA A 39 -8.22 -3.61 -7.29
C ALA A 39 -9.51 -3.55 -8.10
N ASP A 40 -9.47 -4.15 -9.28
CA ASP A 40 -10.63 -4.42 -10.12
C ASP A 40 -10.81 -5.94 -10.30
N GLU A 41 -11.60 -6.34 -11.29
CA GLU A 41 -11.91 -7.75 -11.55
C GLU A 41 -10.71 -8.53 -12.12
N ASP A 42 -9.75 -7.86 -12.74
CA ASP A 42 -8.64 -8.46 -13.49
C ASP A 42 -7.29 -8.29 -12.78
N GLU A 43 -7.07 -7.18 -12.08
CA GLU A 43 -5.79 -6.84 -11.47
C GLU A 43 -5.92 -6.13 -10.11
N ALA A 44 -4.93 -6.35 -9.25
CA ALA A 44 -4.72 -5.59 -8.03
C ALA A 44 -3.34 -4.93 -8.03
N VAL A 45 -3.32 -3.61 -7.93
CA VAL A 45 -2.11 -2.78 -7.89
C VAL A 45 -1.95 -2.18 -6.50
N ALA A 46 -0.77 -2.39 -5.91
CA ALA A 46 -0.38 -1.79 -4.64
C ALA A 46 0.74 -0.77 -4.86
N CYS A 47 0.46 0.49 -4.52
CA CYS A 47 1.43 1.58 -4.53
C CYS A 47 1.86 1.89 -3.09
N PHE A 48 3.16 2.04 -2.86
CA PHE A 48 3.73 2.36 -1.55
C PHE A 48 4.49 3.69 -1.61
N GLY A 49 4.19 4.58 -0.67
CA GLY A 49 4.91 5.83 -0.46
C GLY A 49 5.70 5.79 0.84
N ALA A 50 6.97 6.13 0.81
CA ALA A 50 7.81 6.22 2.01
C ALA A 50 8.86 7.32 1.84
N LEU A 51 9.10 8.09 2.91
CA LEU A 51 10.11 9.16 2.91
C LEU A 51 11.55 8.62 2.79
N HIS A 52 11.78 7.42 3.33
CA HIS A 52 13.08 6.78 3.28
C HIS A 52 12.96 5.48 2.50
N ARG A 53 13.81 5.32 1.48
CA ARG A 53 13.88 4.08 0.69
C ARG A 53 14.08 2.83 1.56
N GLY A 54 14.81 2.95 2.67
CA GLY A 54 15.02 1.85 3.63
C GLY A 54 13.73 1.32 4.26
N THR A 55 12.68 2.15 4.35
CA THR A 55 11.36 1.73 4.86
C THR A 55 10.68 0.74 3.92
N LEU A 56 11.04 0.71 2.64
CA LEU A 56 10.50 -0.25 1.68
C LEU A 56 11.22 -1.60 1.73
N THR A 57 12.45 -1.67 2.22
CA THR A 57 13.28 -2.90 2.25
C THR A 57 12.55 -4.14 2.80
N PRO A 58 11.76 -4.06 3.90
CA PRO A 58 11.00 -5.20 4.40
C PRO A 58 9.99 -5.75 3.39
N LEU A 59 9.43 -4.93 2.49
CA LEU A 59 8.45 -5.36 1.50
C LEU A 59 9.06 -6.37 0.49
N LEU A 60 10.37 -6.31 0.22
CA LEU A 60 11.07 -7.31 -0.61
C LEU A 60 11.02 -8.70 0.03
N ALA A 61 11.16 -8.77 1.36
CA ALA A 61 11.13 -10.02 2.11
C ALA A 61 9.73 -10.67 2.05
N HIS A 62 8.69 -9.88 1.82
CA HIS A 62 7.32 -10.34 1.62
C HIS A 62 6.96 -10.57 0.15
N GLY A 63 7.91 -10.41 -0.77
CA GLY A 63 7.71 -10.68 -2.20
C GLY A 63 7.14 -9.52 -3.01
N PHE A 64 6.92 -8.37 -2.38
CA PHE A 64 6.53 -7.15 -3.08
C PHE A 64 7.76 -6.54 -3.73
N ARG A 65 7.96 -6.84 -5.02
CA ARG A 65 8.98 -6.20 -5.84
C ARG A 65 8.43 -4.89 -6.40
N TRP A 66 9.12 -3.79 -6.16
CA TRP A 66 8.78 -2.51 -6.78
C TRP A 66 9.76 -2.18 -7.90
N SER A 67 9.22 -1.62 -8.98
CA SER A 67 9.98 -1.21 -10.16
C SER A 67 10.38 0.28 -10.12
N ARG A 68 9.80 1.08 -9.21
CA ARG A 68 9.93 2.54 -9.21
C ARG A 68 9.90 3.12 -7.78
N PHE A 69 10.70 4.17 -7.53
CA PHE A 69 10.74 4.98 -6.30
C PHE A 69 10.98 6.43 -6.71
N ASP A 70 9.99 7.31 -6.53
CA ASP A 70 10.01 8.68 -7.06
C ASP A 70 10.42 9.76 -6.03
N GLY A 71 10.72 9.39 -4.78
CA GLY A 71 11.26 10.29 -3.75
C GLY A 71 10.25 10.76 -2.70
#